data_AF-A0A8B6E5E4-F1
#
_entry.id   AF-A0A8B6E5E4-F1
#
_cell.length_a   1.000
_cell.length_b   1.000
_cell.length_c   1.000
_cell.angle_alpha   90.00
_cell.angle_beta   90.00
_cell.angle_gamma   90.00
#
_symmetry.space_group_name_H-M   'P 1'
#
loop_
_entity.id
_entity.type
_entity.pdbx_description
1 polymer ?
#
loop_
_entity_poly.entity_id
_entity_poly.type
_entity_poly.pdbx_seq_one_letter_code
_entity_poly.pdbx_strand_id
1 'polypeptide(L)'
;MARGNEVVNVKLCVNCDSNPYTDPVSGPCDGITCSNNGTCVSGTCVCVDGFTGTRCKNAVDLCYGVACVNDGICSGGICACPLGYYGLLCEIKGDPCNPNPCMNGGTCQSVGPLILCQCPIGILTHRCT
;
A
#
# COMPACT_ATOMS: atom_id res chain seq x y z
N MET A 1 5.68 31.02 39.52
CA MET A 1 6.30 30.95 38.20
C MET A 1 6.38 29.48 37.81
N ALA A 2 5.55 29.04 36.86
CA ALA A 2 5.51 27.65 36.42
C ALA A 2 6.76 27.33 35.57
N ARG A 3 7.49 26.26 35.90
CA ARG A 3 8.53 25.70 35.03
C ARG A 3 8.05 24.37 34.47
N GLY A 4 8.40 24.17 33.20
CA GLY A 4 7.73 23.31 32.24
C GLY A 4 7.68 21.84 32.62
N ASN A 5 6.62 21.22 32.12
CA ASN A 5 6.41 19.78 32.13
C ASN A 5 7.38 19.18 31.09
N GLU A 6 8.63 18.90 31.48
CA GLU A 6 9.50 18.05 30.68
C GLU A 6 8.90 16.65 30.66
N VAL A 7 8.56 16.17 29.46
CA VAL A 7 8.21 14.78 29.23
C VAL A 7 9.46 13.97 29.52
N VAL A 8 9.62 13.55 30.77
CA VAL A 8 10.65 12.60 31.16
C VAL A 8 10.34 11.32 30.39
N ASN A 9 11.17 10.97 29.41
CA ASN A 9 11.15 9.65 28.81
C ASN A 9 11.50 8.65 29.92
N VAL A 10 10.47 8.14 30.62
CA VAL A 10 10.62 7.16 31.69
C VAL A 10 11.17 5.89 31.07
N LYS A 11 12.50 5.74 31.07
CA LYS A 11 13.16 4.48 30.74
C LYS A 11 12.88 3.53 31.91
N LEU A 12 12.15 2.46 31.63
CA LEU A 12 11.92 1.38 32.59
C LEU A 12 13.24 0.63 32.78
N CYS A 13 13.82 0.75 33.97
CA CYS A 13 14.97 -0.03 34.37
C CYS A 13 14.48 -1.40 34.89
N VAL A 14 15.07 -2.49 34.39
CA VAL A 14 14.65 -3.86 34.71
C VAL A 14 15.45 -4.42 35.90
N ASN A 15 16.65 -3.90 36.16
CA ASN A 15 17.47 -4.14 37.36
C ASN A 15 18.14 -2.82 37.76
N CYS A 16 17.54 -2.08 38.69
CA CYS A 16 18.00 -0.76 39.08
C CYS A 16 18.62 -0.82 40.47
N ASP A 17 19.94 -0.67 40.56
CA ASP A 17 20.68 -0.68 41.82
C ASP A 17 20.81 0.75 42.40
N SER A 18 19.85 1.63 42.09
CA SER A 18 19.84 3.06 42.47
C SER A 18 20.98 3.90 41.89
N ASN A 19 21.73 3.38 40.91
CA ASN A 19 22.80 4.12 40.22
C ASN A 19 22.44 4.37 38.74
N PRO A 20 22.01 5.59 38.39
CA PRO A 20 21.56 5.94 37.03
C PRO A 20 22.68 5.88 35.96
N TYR A 21 23.94 5.69 36.35
CA TYR A 21 25.07 5.53 35.42
C TYR A 21 25.41 4.07 35.09
N THR A 22 24.96 3.12 35.90
CA THR A 22 25.27 1.68 35.73
C THR A 22 24.04 0.83 35.47
N ASP A 23 22.84 1.35 35.74
CA ASP A 23 21.60 0.65 35.45
C ASP A 23 21.45 0.46 33.92
N PRO A 24 21.26 -0.77 33.42
CA PRO A 24 21.03 -1.01 32.01
C PRO A 24 19.72 -0.33 31.64
N VAL A 25 19.86 0.77 30.91
CA VAL A 25 18.73 1.61 30.56
C VAL A 25 17.99 1.00 29.39
N SER A 26 17.16 -0.01 29.68
CA SER A 26 16.39 -0.71 28.66
C SER A 26 15.36 0.22 28.04
N GLY A 27 15.61 0.62 26.79
CA GLY A 27 14.65 1.37 25.99
C GLY A 27 13.50 0.47 25.55
N PRO A 28 12.32 1.03 25.23
CA PRO A 28 11.19 0.24 24.74
C PRO A 28 11.50 -0.49 23.42
N CYS A 29 12.54 -0.08 22.70
CA CYS A 29 13.00 -0.68 21.45
C CYS A 29 14.16 -1.67 21.61
N ASP A 30 14.60 -1.95 22.84
CA ASP A 30 15.72 -2.86 23.06
C ASP A 30 15.32 -4.29 22.73
N GLY A 31 16.14 -4.98 21.95
CA GLY A 31 15.81 -6.30 21.41
C GLY A 31 14.71 -6.29 20.33
N ILE A 32 14.26 -5.11 19.88
CA ILE A 32 13.27 -4.97 18.81
C ILE A 32 13.98 -4.67 17.49
N THR A 33 14.00 -5.66 16.60
CA THR A 33 14.43 -5.47 15.21
C THR A 33 13.21 -5.33 14.30
N CYS A 34 13.11 -4.19 13.62
CA CYS A 34 12.14 -3.96 12.55
C CYS A 34 12.80 -4.28 11.21
N SER A 35 12.20 -5.17 10.43
CA SER A 35 12.69 -5.56 9.09
C SER A 35 12.30 -4.53 8.03
N ASN A 36 12.86 -4.65 6.82
CA ASN A 36 12.49 -3.83 5.65
C ASN A 36 12.48 -2.32 5.94
N ASN A 37 13.52 -1.83 6.62
CA ASN A 37 13.72 -0.42 6.93
C ASN A 37 12.61 0.20 7.83
N GLY A 38 11.86 -0.63 8.55
CA GLY A 38 10.89 -0.16 9.56
C GLY A 38 11.57 0.53 10.75
N THR A 39 10.86 1.45 11.40
CA THR A 39 11.38 2.22 12.54
C THR A 39 10.71 1.77 13.84
N CYS A 40 11.48 1.52 14.90
CA CYS A 40 10.88 1.27 16.21
C CYS A 40 10.48 2.58 16.89
N VAL A 41 9.22 2.66 17.32
CA VAL A 41 8.66 3.78 18.07
C VAL A 41 7.93 3.20 19.28
N SER A 42 8.40 3.52 20.48
CA SER A 42 7.79 3.10 21.76
C SER A 42 7.47 1.60 21.86
N GLY A 43 8.37 0.75 21.37
CA GLY A 43 8.23 -0.70 21.46
C GLY A 43 7.43 -1.35 20.34
N THR A 44 6.99 -0.57 19.35
CA THR A 44 6.27 -1.06 18.17
C THR A 44 7.02 -0.68 16.90
N CYS A 45 7.06 -1.57 15.92
CA CYS A 45 7.60 -1.24 14.61
C CYS A 45 6.56 -0.49 13.78
N VAL A 46 6.94 0.70 13.31
CA VAL A 46 6.25 1.43 12.24
C VAL A 46 6.86 0.99 10.92
N CYS A 47 6.05 0.35 10.08
CA CYS A 47 6.51 -0.17 8.79
C CYS A 47 6.48 0.91 7.71
N VAL A 48 7.41 0.83 6.77
CA VAL A 48 7.34 1.61 5.53
C VAL A 48 6.25 1.06 4.61
N ASP A 49 5.80 1.88 3.67
CA ASP A 49 4.78 1.49 2.69
C ASP A 49 5.16 0.19 1.97
N GLY A 50 4.19 -0.71 1.83
CA GLY A 50 4.40 -2.03 1.22
C GLY A 50 4.83 -3.14 2.18
N PHE A 51 5.03 -2.86 3.48
CA PHE A 51 5.31 -3.88 4.49
C PHE A 51 4.34 -3.85 5.67
N THR A 52 4.14 -5.00 6.30
CA THR A 52 3.21 -5.20 7.41
C THR A 52 3.73 -6.22 8.43
N GLY A 53 2.98 -6.37 9.52
CA GLY A 53 3.27 -7.23 10.66
C GLY A 53 4.07 -6.52 11.76
N THR A 54 4.09 -7.13 12.95
CA THR A 54 4.69 -6.56 14.17
C THR A 54 6.19 -6.27 14.07
N ARG A 55 6.86 -6.88 13.09
CA ARG A 55 8.30 -6.71 12.79
C ARG A 55 8.56 -6.25 11.35
N CYS A 56 7.54 -5.82 10.62
CA CYS A 56 7.63 -5.39 9.22
C CYS A 56 8.28 -6.41 8.28
N LYS A 57 8.13 -7.71 8.58
CA LYS A 57 8.73 -8.79 7.79
C LYS A 57 7.93 -9.12 6.54
N ASN A 58 6.62 -8.91 6.59
CA ASN A 58 5.71 -9.37 5.56
C ASN A 58 5.54 -8.27 4.53
N ALA A 59 5.65 -8.60 3.25
CA ALA A 59 5.16 -7.71 2.20
C ALA A 59 3.63 -7.59 2.32
N VAL A 60 3.10 -6.41 2.02
CA VAL A 60 1.66 -6.23 1.88
C VAL A 60 1.21 -6.99 0.64
N ASP A 61 0.29 -7.93 0.83
CA ASP A 61 -0.41 -8.59 -0.27
C ASP A 61 -1.58 -7.71 -0.70
N LEU A 62 -1.40 -6.98 -1.80
CA LEU A 62 -2.44 -6.13 -2.38
C LEU A 62 -3.60 -6.93 -3.00
N CYS A 63 -3.41 -8.23 -3.24
CA CYS A 63 -4.45 -9.12 -3.71
C CYS A 63 -5.25 -9.77 -2.58
N TYR A 64 -4.87 -9.55 -1.32
CA TYR A 64 -5.61 -10.06 -0.18
C TYR A 64 -7.03 -9.47 -0.15
N GLY A 65 -8.03 -10.35 -0.29
CA GLY A 65 -9.44 -9.96 -0.35
C GLY A 65 -9.93 -9.50 -1.72
N VAL A 66 -9.06 -9.42 -2.74
CA VAL A 66 -9.47 -9.14 -4.12
C VAL A 66 -9.89 -10.44 -4.80
N ALA A 67 -11.17 -10.54 -5.17
CA ALA A 67 -11.73 -11.72 -5.80
C ALA A 67 -12.02 -11.46 -7.29
N CYS A 68 -11.02 -11.67 -8.15
CA CYS A 68 -11.22 -11.64 -9.60
C CYS A 68 -12.08 -12.85 -10.03
N VAL A 69 -13.18 -12.60 -10.73
CA VAL A 69 -14.08 -13.64 -11.24
C VAL A 69 -13.80 -13.95 -12.71
N ASN A 70 -14.48 -14.96 -13.27
CA ASN A 70 -14.35 -15.36 -14.68
C ASN A 70 -12.90 -15.56 -15.12
N ASP A 71 -12.10 -16.29 -14.32
CA ASP A 71 -10.69 -16.59 -14.57
C ASP A 71 -9.74 -15.36 -14.61
N GLY A 72 -10.17 -14.23 -14.03
CA GLY A 72 -9.30 -13.07 -13.84
C GLY A 72 -8.14 -13.34 -12.88
N ILE A 73 -6.99 -12.72 -13.13
CA ILE A 73 -5.78 -12.89 -12.31
C ILE A 73 -5.50 -11.58 -11.57
N CYS A 74 -5.38 -11.62 -10.24
CA CYS A 74 -5.00 -10.43 -9.48
C CYS A 74 -3.49 -10.18 -9.58
N SER A 75 -3.12 -8.93 -9.86
CA SER A 75 -1.75 -8.44 -9.80
C SER A 75 -1.74 -7.01 -9.24
N GLY A 76 -1.03 -6.79 -8.12
CA GLY A 76 -0.94 -5.48 -7.50
C GLY A 76 -2.29 -4.90 -7.03
N GLY A 77 -3.25 -5.76 -6.66
CA GLY A 77 -4.61 -5.36 -6.27
C GLY A 77 -5.54 -5.05 -7.44
N ILE A 78 -5.11 -5.29 -8.68
CA ILE A 78 -5.89 -5.05 -9.89
C ILE A 78 -6.12 -6.37 -10.62
N CYS A 79 -7.35 -6.62 -11.06
CA CYS A 79 -7.66 -7.80 -11.86
C CYS A 79 -7.26 -7.61 -13.33
N ALA A 80 -6.44 -8.51 -13.83
CA ALA A 80 -6.23 -8.72 -15.26
C ALA A 80 -7.33 -9.63 -15.80
N CYS A 81 -8.22 -9.06 -16.61
CA CYS A 81 -9.38 -9.79 -17.13
C CYS A 81 -9.05 -10.55 -18.42
N PRO A 82 -9.61 -11.75 -18.61
CA PRO A 82 -9.52 -12.45 -19.87
C PRO A 82 -10.36 -11.77 -20.95
N LEU A 83 -10.12 -12.17 -22.20
CA LEU A 83 -10.84 -11.63 -23.35
C LEU A 83 -12.36 -11.84 -23.20
N GLY A 84 -13.13 -10.78 -23.42
CA GLY A 84 -14.59 -10.80 -23.30
C GLY A 84 -15.10 -10.56 -21.88
N TYR A 85 -14.23 -10.19 -20.93
CA TYR A 85 -14.60 -9.75 -19.59
C TYR A 85 -13.92 -8.44 -19.21
N TYR A 86 -14.60 -7.62 -18.42
CA TYR A 86 -14.10 -6.36 -17.89
C TYR A 86 -14.81 -6.00 -16.58
N GLY A 87 -14.48 -4.85 -16.00
CA GLY A 87 -14.92 -4.44 -14.67
C GLY A 87 -13.83 -4.66 -13.63
N LEU A 88 -14.02 -4.10 -12.43
CA LEU A 88 -12.99 -4.08 -11.37
C LEU A 88 -12.53 -5.49 -10.98
N LEU A 89 -13.46 -6.44 -11.03
CA LEU A 89 -13.27 -7.84 -10.66
C LEU A 89 -13.50 -8.78 -11.86
N CYS A 90 -13.52 -8.27 -13.10
CA CYS A 90 -13.84 -9.05 -14.30
C CYS A 90 -15.27 -9.62 -14.33
N GLU A 91 -16.19 -8.94 -13.66
CA GLU A 91 -17.58 -9.36 -13.46
C GLU A 91 -18.50 -9.09 -14.67
N ILE A 92 -18.08 -8.21 -15.58
CA ILE A 92 -18.90 -7.77 -16.69
C ILE A 92 -18.47 -8.49 -17.97
N LYS A 93 -19.42 -9.13 -18.66
CA LYS A 93 -19.18 -9.82 -19.92
C LYS A 93 -19.29 -8.83 -21.09
N GLY A 94 -18.27 -8.78 -21.94
CA GLY A 94 -18.23 -7.97 -23.14
C GLY A 94 -16.84 -7.42 -23.43
N ASP A 95 -16.77 -6.53 -24.41
CA ASP A 95 -15.58 -5.76 -24.74
C ASP A 95 -15.83 -4.29 -24.34
N PRO A 96 -15.10 -3.73 -23.36
CA PRO A 96 -15.29 -2.35 -22.94
C PRO A 96 -14.92 -1.32 -24.04
N CYS A 97 -14.22 -1.78 -25.09
CA CYS A 97 -13.91 -1.01 -26.28
C CYS A 97 -14.91 -1.19 -27.42
N ASN A 98 -16.04 -1.88 -27.19
CA ASN A 98 -17.06 -2.09 -28.22
C ASN A 98 -18.49 -1.72 -27.72
N PRO A 99 -19.13 -0.68 -28.28
CA PRO A 99 -18.61 0.22 -29.32
C PRO A 99 -17.46 1.09 -28.81
N ASN A 100 -16.57 1.54 -29.71
CA ASN A 100 -15.39 2.33 -29.33
C ASN A 100 -15.80 3.59 -28.55
N PRO A 101 -15.45 3.71 -27.26
CA PRO A 101 -15.83 4.84 -26.42
C PRO A 101 -14.97 6.08 -26.64
N CYS A 102 -13.87 5.96 -27.40
CA CYS A 102 -12.96 7.04 -27.73
C CYS A 102 -13.47 7.81 -28.96
N MET A 103 -13.54 9.14 -28.84
CA MET A 103 -14.00 10.03 -29.90
C MET A 103 -12.88 10.41 -30.87
N ASN A 104 -13.24 11.10 -31.96
CA ASN A 104 -12.30 11.71 -32.91
C ASN A 104 -11.21 10.76 -33.45
N GLY A 105 -11.55 9.48 -33.65
CA GLY A 105 -10.60 8.47 -34.16
C GLY A 105 -9.61 7.94 -33.11
N GLY A 106 -9.87 8.15 -31.82
CA GLY A 106 -9.07 7.58 -30.73
C GLY A 106 -9.10 6.05 -30.72
N THR A 107 -7.96 5.44 -30.38
CA THR A 107 -7.84 3.98 -30.24
C THR A 107 -8.11 3.58 -28.79
N CYS A 108 -9.08 2.70 -28.58
CA CYS A 108 -9.40 2.18 -27.26
C CYS A 108 -8.51 0.99 -26.91
N GLN A 109 -8.05 0.94 -25.66
CA GLN A 109 -7.34 -0.19 -25.07
C GLN A 109 -7.90 -0.48 -23.67
N SER A 110 -8.10 -1.76 -23.34
CA SER A 110 -8.42 -2.20 -21.98
C SER A 110 -7.13 -2.50 -21.22
N VAL A 111 -6.94 -1.88 -20.07
CA VAL A 111 -5.79 -2.13 -19.18
C VAL A 111 -6.32 -2.55 -17.81
N GLY A 112 -6.41 -3.87 -17.61
CA GLY A 112 -7.11 -4.45 -16.45
C GLY A 112 -8.58 -4.04 -16.45
N PRO A 113 -9.08 -3.37 -15.39
CA PRO A 113 -10.46 -2.89 -15.32
C PRO A 113 -10.68 -1.53 -16.01
N LEU A 114 -9.62 -0.86 -16.45
CA LEU A 114 -9.68 0.50 -16.98
C LEU A 114 -9.75 0.52 -18.51
N ILE A 115 -10.38 1.56 -19.03
CA ILE A 115 -10.36 1.91 -20.46
C ILE A 115 -9.40 3.07 -20.65
N LEU A 116 -8.45 2.93 -21.59
CA LEU A 116 -7.53 3.97 -22.00
C LEU A 116 -7.78 4.33 -23.46
N CYS A 117 -7.94 5.63 -23.74
CA CYS A 117 -8.00 6.15 -25.10
C CYS A 117 -6.65 6.72 -25.52
N GLN A 118 -6.07 6.16 -26.57
CA GLN A 118 -4.91 6.73 -27.25
C GLN A 118 -5.41 7.75 -28.29
N CYS A 119 -5.22 9.04 -27.98
CA CYS A 119 -5.73 10.11 -28.82
C CYS A 119 -4.74 10.52 -29.93
N PRO A 120 -5.25 10.97 -31.09
CA PRO A 120 -4.43 11.64 -32.10
C PRO A 120 -3.76 12.89 -31.54
N ILE A 121 -2.63 13.28 -32.15
CA ILE A 121 -1.85 14.46 -31.76
C ILE A 121 -2.75 15.70 -31.77
N GLY A 122 -2.70 16.48 -30.67
CA GLY A 122 -3.49 17.69 -30.49
C GLY A 122 -4.75 17.53 -29.65
N ILE A 123 -5.11 16.31 -29.23
CA ILE A 123 -6.24 16.04 -28.35
C ILE A 123 -5.73 15.37 -27.06
N LEU A 124 -5.95 16.01 -25.90
CA LEU A 124 -5.40 15.59 -24.60
C LEU A 124 -6.47 15.13 -23.60
N THR A 125 -7.73 15.08 -24.01
CA THR A 125 -8.86 14.71 -23.14
C THR A 125 -8.96 13.18 -23.01
N HIS A 126 -9.47 12.68 -21.86
CA HIS A 126 -9.44 11.24 -21.55
C HIS A 126 -10.25 10.34 -22.52
N ARG A 127 -11.15 10.93 -23.31
CA ARG A 127 -11.96 10.25 -24.33
C ARG A 127 -11.74 10.80 -25.73
N CYS A 128 -10.68 11.57 -25.92
CA CYS A 128 -10.39 12.25 -27.17
C CYS A 128 -11.54 13.16 -27.66
N THR A 129 -12.30 13.74 -26.73
CA THR A 129 -13.29 14.79 -26.98
C THR A 129 -12.62 16.09 -27.40
#